data_AF-A0A534F6E8-F1
#
_entry.id   AF-A0A534F6E8-F1
#
_cell.length_a   1.000
_cell.length_b   1.000
_cell.length_c   1.000
_cell.angle_alpha   90.00
_cell.angle_beta   90.00
_cell.angle_gamma   90.00
#
_symmetry.space_group_name_H-M   'P 1'
#
loop_
_entity.id
_entity.type
_entity.pdbx_description
1 polymer ?
#
loop_
_entity_poly.entity_id
_entity_poly.type
_entity_poly.pdbx_seq_one_letter_code
_entity_poly.pdbx_strand_id
1 'polypeptide(L)'
;MNTVAAIDPRHAAGQRLRERVFRSATLVAAIAVLALLGGVALSLLAGAWPALAHFRLGFLTREIWNPVTEQFGALAPVYGTVVTSVLALFLAIPVSLGVAIFLTEMAPLWLKRPVGVAIELLAAVPSIIYGIWGLFVLAPVLQRDVQPWLIAWLGPLPVIGKL
;
A
#
# COMPACT_ATOMS: atom_id res chain seq x y z
N MET A 1 59.62 1.60 -7.57
CA MET A 1 59.32 0.66 -8.67
C MET A 1 58.10 -0.16 -8.25
N ASN A 2 57.00 -0.01 -8.99
CA ASN A 2 55.69 -0.59 -8.69
C ASN A 2 55.70 -2.11 -8.85
N THR A 3 55.50 -2.85 -7.77
CA THR A 3 55.16 -4.27 -7.81
C THR A 3 53.66 -4.41 -8.06
N VAL A 4 53.29 -4.52 -9.34
CA VAL A 4 51.96 -4.99 -9.74
C VAL A 4 51.84 -6.43 -9.23
N ALA A 5 51.01 -6.63 -8.20
CA ALA A 5 50.66 -7.96 -7.73
C ALA A 5 50.04 -8.74 -8.90
N ALA A 6 50.75 -9.74 -9.40
CA ALA A 6 50.25 -10.63 -10.43
C ALA A 6 49.02 -11.37 -9.87
N ILE A 7 47.84 -11.07 -10.40
CA ILE A 7 46.61 -11.78 -10.08
C ILE A 7 46.81 -13.23 -10.53
N ASP A 8 46.87 -14.17 -9.58
CA ASP A 8 46.98 -15.59 -9.87
C ASP A 8 45.78 -16.02 -10.76
N PRO A 9 46.03 -16.53 -11.99
CA PRO A 9 44.96 -16.88 -12.92
C PRO A 9 44.01 -17.96 -12.39
N ARG A 10 44.45 -18.77 -11.41
CA ARG A 10 43.60 -19.77 -10.75
C ARG A 10 42.53 -19.14 -9.85
N HIS A 11 42.83 -18.02 -9.20
CA HIS A 11 41.87 -17.25 -8.41
C HIS A 11 40.87 -16.49 -9.29
N ALA A 12 41.31 -16.03 -10.47
CA ALA A 12 40.46 -15.35 -11.44
C ALA A 12 39.39 -16.27 -12.08
N ALA A 13 39.68 -17.55 -12.30
CA ALA A 13 38.73 -18.51 -12.88
C ALA A 13 37.58 -18.84 -11.93
N GLY A 14 37.85 -19.07 -10.64
CA GLY A 14 36.85 -19.33 -9.61
C GLY A 14 35.93 -18.13 -9.35
N GLN A 15 36.46 -16.91 -9.40
CA GLN A 15 35.66 -15.68 -9.31
C GLN A 15 34.70 -15.52 -10.48
N ARG A 16 35.14 -15.78 -11.73
CA ARG A 16 34.29 -15.69 -12.93
C ARG A 16 33.11 -16.67 -12.91
N LEU A 17 33.31 -17.88 -12.39
CA LEU A 17 32.23 -18.85 -12.22
C LEU A 17 31.21 -18.38 -11.19
N ARG A 18 31.69 -17.92 -10.02
CA ARG A 18 30.81 -17.40 -8.95
C ARG A 18 30.02 -16.17 -9.41
N GLU A 19 30.66 -15.28 -10.14
CA GLU A 19 30.01 -14.11 -10.74
C GLU A 19 28.97 -14.49 -11.79
N ARG A 20 29.26 -15.47 -12.64
CA ARG A 20 28.30 -15.98 -13.63
C ARG A 20 27.09 -16.64 -12.99
N VAL A 21 27.30 -17.46 -11.95
CA VAL A 21 26.22 -18.10 -11.18
C VAL A 21 25.37 -17.06 -10.45
N PHE A 22 26.00 -16.07 -9.82
CA PHE A 22 25.28 -15.00 -9.13
C PHE A 22 24.45 -14.16 -10.12
N ARG A 23 25.04 -13.80 -11.26
CA ARG A 23 24.36 -13.06 -12.33
C ARG A 23 23.20 -13.85 -12.94
N SER A 24 23.37 -15.15 -13.18
CA SER A 24 22.28 -15.97 -13.71
C SER A 24 21.17 -16.18 -12.68
N ALA A 25 21.51 -16.39 -11.41
CA ALA A 25 20.52 -16.53 -10.34
C ALA A 25 19.69 -15.25 -10.16
N THR A 26 20.33 -14.08 -10.13
CA THR A 26 19.63 -12.79 -10.04
C THR A 26 18.77 -12.51 -11.28
N LEU A 27 19.25 -12.85 -12.48
CA LEU A 27 18.47 -12.71 -13.72
C LEU A 27 17.26 -13.66 -13.75
N VAL A 28 17.43 -14.91 -13.33
CA VAL A 28 16.32 -15.88 -13.21
C VAL A 28 15.31 -15.41 -12.17
N ALA A 29 15.76 -14.91 -11.02
CA ALA A 29 14.87 -14.34 -10.00
C ALA A 29 14.08 -13.14 -10.55
N ALA A 30 14.73 -12.22 -11.26
CA ALA A 30 14.07 -11.08 -11.89
C ALA A 30 13.03 -11.51 -12.93
N ILE A 31 13.38 -12.47 -13.80
CA ILE A 31 12.44 -13.03 -14.79
C ILE A 31 11.29 -13.75 -14.09
N ALA A 32 11.56 -14.52 -13.04
CA ALA A 32 10.52 -15.21 -12.27
C ALA A 32 9.55 -14.24 -11.62
N VAL A 33 10.03 -13.14 -11.02
CA VAL A 33 9.17 -12.08 -10.47
C VAL A 33 8.31 -11.46 -11.57
N LEU A 34 8.89 -11.12 -12.72
CA LEU A 34 8.12 -10.58 -13.85
C LEU A 34 7.08 -11.57 -14.38
N ALA A 35 7.43 -12.85 -14.50
CA ALA A 35 6.53 -13.90 -14.92
C ALA A 35 5.38 -14.11 -13.92
N LEU A 36 5.67 -14.06 -12.62
CA LEU A 36 4.64 -14.12 -11.58
C LEU A 36 3.70 -12.92 -11.63
N LEU A 37 4.24 -11.70 -11.76
CA LEU A 37 3.43 -10.49 -11.91
C LEU A 37 2.54 -10.57 -13.16
N GLY A 38 3.11 -11.02 -14.28
CA GLY A 38 2.35 -11.27 -15.51
C GLY A 38 1.27 -12.33 -15.31
N GLY A 39 1.57 -13.43 -14.63
CA GLY A 39 0.62 -14.48 -14.30
C GLY A 39 -0.53 -13.99 -13.41
N VAL A 40 -0.24 -13.18 -12.40
CA VAL A 40 -1.25 -12.54 -11.56
C VAL A 40 -2.14 -11.61 -12.39
N ALA A 41 -1.54 -10.76 -13.23
CA ALA A 41 -2.30 -9.87 -14.10
C ALA A 41 -3.23 -10.65 -15.05
N LEU A 42 -2.73 -11.72 -15.68
CA LEU A 42 -3.53 -12.59 -16.55
C LEU A 42 -4.64 -13.31 -15.78
N SER A 43 -4.37 -13.78 -14.57
CA SER A 43 -5.37 -14.43 -13.71
C SER A 43 -6.49 -13.47 -13.33
N LEU A 44 -6.16 -12.23 -12.96
CA LEU A 44 -7.13 -11.19 -12.65
C LEU A 44 -7.96 -10.80 -13.88
N LEU A 45 -7.33 -10.66 -15.04
CA LEU A 45 -8.04 -10.36 -16.30
C LEU A 45 -8.99 -11.50 -16.69
N ALA A 46 -8.55 -12.75 -16.59
CA ALA A 46 -9.39 -13.91 -16.87
C ALA A 46 -10.59 -13.99 -15.92
N GLY A 47 -10.38 -13.74 -14.62
CA GLY A 47 -11.45 -13.71 -13.62
C GLY A 47 -12.42 -12.53 -13.81
N ALA A 48 -11.92 -11.37 -14.23
CA ALA A 48 -12.73 -10.17 -14.47
C ALA A 48 -13.43 -10.16 -15.84
N TRP A 49 -13.01 -11.00 -16.79
CA TRP A 49 -13.50 -10.99 -18.17
C TRP A 49 -15.03 -11.12 -18.30
N PRO A 50 -15.72 -12.04 -17.60
CA PRO A 50 -17.17 -12.16 -17.71
C PRO A 50 -17.91 -10.88 -17.28
N ALA A 51 -17.44 -10.23 -16.21
CA ALA A 51 -18.01 -8.98 -15.72
C ALA A 51 -17.75 -7.83 -16.71
N LEU A 52 -16.53 -7.71 -17.24
CA LEU A 52 -16.18 -6.70 -18.24
C LEU A 52 -16.99 -6.88 -19.54
N ALA A 53 -17.20 -8.12 -19.98
CA ALA A 53 -18.00 -8.41 -21.16
C ALA A 53 -19.48 -8.04 -20.97
N HIS A 54 -20.04 -8.31 -19.79
CA HIS A 54 -21.45 -8.04 -19.48
C HIS A 54 -21.74 -6.54 -19.25
N PHE A 55 -20.98 -5.88 -18.38
CA PHE A 55 -21.24 -4.49 -17.98
C PHE A 55 -20.54 -3.44 -18.85
N ARG A 56 -19.51 -3.85 -19.60
CA ARG A 56 -18.71 -2.99 -20.50
C ARG A 56 -18.22 -1.73 -19.79
N LEU A 57 -18.03 -0.62 -20.53
CA LEU A 57 -17.60 0.66 -19.96
C LEU A 57 -18.63 1.27 -19.00
N GLY A 58 -19.91 0.86 -19.09
CA GLY A 58 -20.96 1.30 -18.18
C GLY A 58 -20.75 0.84 -16.73
N PHE A 59 -19.93 -0.19 -16.51
CA PHE A 59 -19.49 -0.61 -15.17
C PHE A 59 -18.79 0.52 -14.41
N LEU A 60 -17.93 1.29 -15.09
CA LEU A 60 -17.08 2.29 -14.45
C LEU A 60 -17.84 3.55 -14.02
N THR A 61 -18.97 3.84 -14.66
CA THR A 61 -19.77 5.04 -14.40
C THR A 61 -21.01 4.80 -13.55
N ARG A 62 -21.40 3.54 -13.33
CA ARG A 62 -22.53 3.19 -12.48
C ARG A 62 -22.10 3.11 -11.02
N GLU A 63 -22.92 3.68 -10.15
CA GLU A 63 -22.77 3.63 -8.69
C GLU A 63 -23.54 2.46 -8.05
N ILE A 64 -24.44 1.83 -8.82
CA ILE A 64 -25.38 0.83 -8.31
C ILE A 64 -24.67 -0.48 -7.97
N TRP A 65 -24.85 -0.94 -6.74
CA TRP A 65 -24.47 -2.29 -6.28
C TRP A 65 -25.72 -3.04 -5.81
N ASN A 66 -26.34 -3.80 -6.71
CA ASN A 66 -27.55 -4.59 -6.43
C ASN A 66 -27.34 -6.06 -6.82
N PRO A 67 -27.07 -6.94 -5.83
CA PRO A 67 -26.89 -8.37 -6.05
C PRO A 67 -28.17 -9.10 -6.47
N VAL A 68 -29.35 -8.56 -6.12
CA VAL A 68 -30.65 -9.20 -6.42
C VAL A 68 -30.99 -9.06 -7.90
N THR A 69 -30.68 -7.90 -8.48
CA THR A 69 -30.93 -7.63 -9.91
C THR A 69 -29.68 -7.82 -10.78
N GLU A 70 -28.60 -8.37 -10.23
CA GLU A 70 -27.30 -8.52 -10.88
C GLU A 70 -26.77 -7.22 -11.52
N GLN A 71 -27.02 -6.08 -10.89
CA GLN A 71 -26.54 -4.78 -11.37
C GLN A 71 -25.35 -4.34 -10.53
N PHE A 72 -24.17 -4.31 -11.14
CA PHE A 72 -22.94 -3.90 -10.48
C PHE A 72 -22.30 -2.71 -11.17
N GLY A 73 -21.73 -1.83 -10.36
CA GLY A 73 -21.04 -0.63 -10.78
C GLY A 73 -19.81 -0.39 -9.90
N ALA A 74 -18.74 0.09 -10.52
CA ALA A 74 -17.47 0.35 -9.86
C ALA A 74 -17.32 1.79 -9.35
N LEU A 75 -18.20 2.72 -9.75
CA LEU A 75 -17.97 4.14 -9.45
C LEU A 75 -17.92 4.40 -7.93
N ALA A 76 -18.86 3.85 -7.17
CA ALA A 76 -18.92 4.01 -5.72
C ALA A 76 -17.66 3.45 -4.99
N PRO A 77 -17.25 2.18 -5.18
CA PRO A 77 -16.04 1.66 -4.53
C PRO A 77 -14.75 2.32 -5.03
N VAL A 78 -14.66 2.72 -6.31
CA VAL A 78 -13.49 3.45 -6.83
C VAL A 78 -13.42 4.84 -6.21
N TYR A 79 -14.53 5.59 -6.22
CA TYR A 79 -14.59 6.91 -5.62
C TYR A 79 -14.25 6.86 -4.12
N GLY A 80 -14.87 5.93 -3.39
CA GLY A 80 -14.58 5.71 -1.97
C GLY A 80 -13.10 5.41 -1.72
N THR A 81 -12.49 4.54 -2.52
CA THR A 81 -11.06 4.20 -2.40
C THR A 81 -10.18 5.43 -2.65
N VAL A 82 -10.46 6.20 -3.70
CA VAL A 82 -9.66 7.38 -4.05
C VAL A 82 -9.77 8.45 -2.97
N VAL A 83 -10.99 8.81 -2.55
CA VAL A 83 -11.21 9.84 -1.53
C VAL A 83 -10.58 9.43 -0.20
N THR A 84 -10.82 8.20 0.26
CA THR A 84 -10.23 7.71 1.51
C THR A 84 -8.71 7.62 1.44
N SER A 85 -8.13 7.20 0.32
CA SER A 85 -6.67 7.15 0.15
C SER A 85 -6.05 8.54 0.18
N VAL A 86 -6.68 9.52 -0.49
CA VAL A 86 -6.20 10.92 -0.50
C VAL A 86 -6.27 11.51 0.91
N LEU A 87 -7.37 11.33 1.63
CA LEU A 87 -7.51 11.79 3.02
C LEU A 87 -6.49 11.10 3.93
N ALA A 88 -6.30 9.79 3.78
CA ALA A 88 -5.31 9.05 4.56
C ALA A 88 -3.90 9.56 4.32
N LEU A 89 -3.50 9.77 3.05
CA LEU A 89 -2.19 10.33 2.71
C LEU A 89 -2.02 11.77 3.24
N PHE A 90 -3.04 12.59 3.08
CA PHE A 90 -3.02 13.98 3.56
C PHE A 90 -2.76 14.07 5.07
N LEU A 91 -3.32 13.14 5.86
CA LEU A 91 -3.09 13.08 7.31
C LEU A 91 -1.76 12.37 7.66
N ALA A 92 -1.43 11.27 6.98
CA ALA A 92 -0.29 10.42 7.32
C ALA A 92 1.06 11.04 6.93
N ILE A 93 1.15 11.76 5.81
CA ILE A 93 2.40 12.37 5.34
C ILE A 93 2.97 13.39 6.33
N PRO A 94 2.23 14.44 6.76
CA PRO A 94 2.79 15.44 7.67
C PRO A 94 3.17 14.83 9.03
N VAL A 95 2.36 13.90 9.54
CA VAL A 95 2.63 13.22 10.81
C VAL A 95 3.88 12.33 10.69
N SER A 96 4.01 11.54 9.63
CA SER A 96 5.17 10.65 9.44
C SER A 96 6.46 11.43 9.24
N LEU A 97 6.44 12.52 8.49
CA LEU A 97 7.58 13.44 8.35
C LEU A 97 7.94 14.09 9.69
N GLY A 98 6.95 14.56 10.45
CA GLY A 98 7.17 15.15 11.77
C GLY A 98 7.83 14.16 12.75
N VAL A 99 7.35 12.92 12.80
CA VAL A 99 7.95 11.85 13.62
C VAL A 99 9.36 11.52 13.14
N ALA A 100 9.58 11.42 11.82
CA ALA A 100 10.89 11.14 11.26
C ALA A 100 11.93 12.21 11.66
N ILE A 101 11.60 13.49 11.44
CA ILE A 101 12.48 14.62 11.79
C ILE A 101 12.71 14.67 13.31
N PHE A 102 11.67 14.47 14.11
CA PHE A 102 11.80 14.44 15.57
C PHE A 102 12.78 13.35 16.01
N LEU A 103 12.65 12.13 15.49
CA LEU A 103 13.52 11.01 15.87
C LEU A 103 14.97 11.19 15.39
N THR A 104 15.18 11.77 14.21
CA THR A 104 16.53 11.97 13.67
C THR A 104 17.24 13.14 14.36
N GLU A 105 16.60 14.31 14.43
CA GLU A 105 17.25 15.56 14.80
C GLU A 105 17.05 15.97 16.26
N MET A 106 15.88 15.70 16.85
CA MET A 106 15.49 16.31 18.13
C MET A 106 15.45 15.32 19.30
N ALA A 107 15.17 14.05 19.05
CA ALA A 107 14.86 13.09 20.10
C ALA A 107 16.10 12.75 20.96
N PRO A 108 15.96 12.68 22.29
CA PRO A 108 17.05 12.26 23.16
C PRO A 108 17.39 10.78 22.95
N LEU A 109 18.66 10.41 23.15
CA LEU A 109 19.20 9.07 22.88
C LEU A 109 18.40 7.93 23.52
N TRP A 110 17.86 8.15 24.73
CA TRP A 110 17.08 7.15 25.45
C TRP A 110 15.68 6.92 24.86
N LEU A 111 15.14 7.89 24.12
CA LEU A 111 13.79 7.81 23.53
C LEU A 111 13.82 7.29 22.09
N LYS A 112 14.90 7.55 21.34
CA LYS A 112 15.04 7.11 19.93
C LYS A 112 14.79 5.61 19.77
N ARG A 113 15.41 4.80 20.63
CA ARG A 113 15.38 3.33 20.49
C ARG A 113 14.01 2.72 20.84
N PRO A 114 13.36 3.05 21.98
CA PRO A 114 12.02 2.54 22.26
C PRO A 114 10.97 2.96 21.23
N VAL A 115 10.98 4.23 20.79
CA VAL A 115 10.01 4.72 19.81
C VAL A 115 10.23 4.08 18.44
N GLY A 116 11.48 3.96 17.99
CA GLY A 116 11.81 3.26 16.75
C GLY A 116 11.31 1.80 16.76
N VAL A 117 11.58 1.07 17.85
CA VAL A 117 11.07 -0.30 18.01
C VAL A 117 9.54 -0.33 18.02
N ALA A 118 8.87 0.61 18.69
CA ALA A 118 7.41 0.67 18.69
C ALA A 118 6.83 0.88 17.28
N ILE A 119 7.46 1.74 16.46
CA ILE A 119 7.07 1.97 15.07
C ILE A 119 7.28 0.71 14.22
N GLU A 120 8.43 0.05 14.37
CA GLU A 120 8.72 -1.21 13.66
C GLU A 120 7.73 -2.31 14.04
N LEU A 121 7.40 -2.43 15.33
CA LEU A 121 6.40 -3.37 15.82
C LEU A 121 5.00 -3.03 15.28
N LEU A 122 4.63 -1.75 15.23
CA LEU A 122 3.36 -1.28 14.67
C LEU A 122 3.25 -1.63 13.18
N ALA A 123 4.35 -1.50 12.43
CA ALA A 123 4.43 -1.87 11.02
C ALA A 123 4.36 -3.39 10.79
N ALA A 124 4.79 -4.19 11.77
CA ALA A 124 4.73 -5.66 11.72
C ALA A 124 3.34 -6.24 12.03
N VAL A 125 2.41 -5.44 12.57
CA VAL A 125 1.05 -5.89 12.88
C VAL A 125 0.32 -6.25 11.57
N PRO A 126 -0.32 -7.43 11.48
CA PRO A 126 -1.11 -7.82 10.32
C PRO A 126 -2.25 -6.84 10.01
N SER A 127 -2.46 -6.54 8.73
CA SER A 127 -3.49 -5.58 8.28
C SER A 127 -4.91 -5.95 8.75
N ILE A 128 -5.22 -7.24 8.89
CA ILE A 128 -6.52 -7.72 9.39
C ILE A 128 -6.82 -7.26 10.81
N ILE A 129 -5.80 -7.12 11.67
CA ILE A 129 -5.98 -6.66 13.05
C ILE A 129 -6.41 -5.20 13.05
N TYR A 130 -5.76 -4.35 12.24
CA TYR A 130 -6.19 -2.95 12.08
C TYR A 130 -7.59 -2.84 11.48
N GLY A 131 -7.96 -3.72 10.55
CA GLY A 131 -9.31 -3.77 9.99
C GLY A 131 -10.38 -4.06 11.04
N ILE A 132 -10.16 -5.10 11.85
CA ILE A 132 -11.08 -5.51 12.93
C ILE A 132 -11.14 -4.45 14.03
N TRP A 133 -9.99 -3.91 14.46
CA TRP A 133 -9.95 -2.81 15.43
C TRP A 133 -10.66 -1.56 14.89
N GLY A 134 -10.47 -1.25 13.61
CA GLY A 134 -11.17 -0.18 12.91
C GLY A 134 -12.69 -0.35 12.95
N LEU A 135 -13.19 -1.57 12.74
CA LEU A 135 -14.62 -1.87 12.78
C LEU A 135 -15.22 -1.82 14.19
N PHE A 136 -14.52 -2.35 15.20
CA PHE A 136 -15.09 -2.50 16.55
C PHE A 136 -14.78 -1.36 17.51
N VAL A 137 -13.73 -0.58 17.25
CA VAL A 137 -13.29 0.51 18.13
C VAL A 137 -13.41 1.85 17.41
N LEU A 138 -12.77 2.00 16.26
CA LEU A 138 -12.73 3.29 15.56
C LEU A 138 -14.10 3.68 15.00
N ALA A 139 -14.80 2.76 14.33
CA ALA A 139 -16.09 3.07 13.71
C ALA A 139 -17.16 3.50 14.73
N PRO A 140 -17.32 2.86 15.90
CA PRO A 140 -18.23 3.36 16.94
C PRO A 140 -17.85 4.73 17.48
N VAL A 141 -16.55 5.00 17.69
CA VAL A 141 -16.07 6.33 18.13
C VAL A 141 -16.39 7.39 17.08
N LEU A 142 -16.13 7.08 15.80
CA LEU A 142 -16.47 7.97 14.70
C LEU A 142 -17.98 8.25 14.65
N GLN A 143 -18.82 7.23 14.78
CA GLN A 143 -20.28 7.39 14.73
C GLN A 143 -20.84 8.18 15.92
N ARG A 144 -20.26 8.03 17.12
CA ARG A 144 -20.76 8.67 18.34
C ARG A 144 -20.29 10.11 18.50
N ASP A 145 -19.02 10.38 18.21
CA ASP A 145 -18.39 11.65 18.57
C ASP A 145 -18.06 12.49 17.33
N VAL A 146 -17.44 11.88 16.32
CA VAL A 146 -16.86 12.62 15.19
C VAL A 146 -17.90 12.95 14.12
N GLN A 147 -18.74 12.00 13.73
CA GLN A 147 -19.79 12.20 12.72
C GLN A 147 -20.80 13.25 13.15
N PRO A 148 -21.38 13.21 14.37
CA PRO A 148 -22.35 14.24 14.79
C PRO A 148 -21.71 15.62 14.85
N TRP A 149 -20.46 15.71 15.29
CA TRP A 149 -19.70 16.96 15.27
C TRP A 149 -19.51 17.48 13.84
N LEU A 150 -19.03 16.64 12.91
CA LEU A 150 -18.89 17.03 11.51
C LEU A 150 -20.22 17.48 10.90
N ILE A 151 -21.31 16.73 11.13
CA ILE A 151 -22.63 17.07 10.59
C ILE A 151 -23.14 18.39 11.17
N ALA A 152 -22.93 18.65 12.47
CA ALA A 152 -23.36 19.91 13.10
C ALA A 152 -22.67 21.14 12.49
N TRP A 153 -21.39 21.03 12.16
CA TRP A 153 -20.60 22.15 11.63
C TRP A 153 -20.62 22.26 10.09
N LEU A 154 -20.62 21.14 9.38
CA LEU A 154 -20.50 21.09 7.92
C LEU A 154 -21.84 20.78 7.22
N GLY A 155 -22.79 20.18 7.92
CA GLY A 155 -24.14 19.89 7.40
C GLY A 155 -24.94 21.13 6.97
N PRO A 156 -24.81 22.31 7.63
CA PRO A 156 -25.48 23.53 7.17
C PRO A 156 -24.92 24.11 5.86
N LEU A 157 -23.77 23.63 5.35
CA LEU A 157 -23.16 24.18 4.13
C LEU A 157 -23.90 23.67 2.88
N PRO A 158 -24.30 24.55 1.93
CA PRO A 158 -25.21 24.22 0.85
C PRO A 158 -24.71 23.17 -0.16
N VAL A 159 -23.40 22.90 -0.17
CA VAL A 159 -22.75 21.86 -1.01
C VAL A 159 -22.49 20.58 -0.22
N ILE A 160 -22.14 20.68 1.06
CA ILE A 160 -21.73 19.54 1.88
C ILE A 160 -22.94 18.86 2.54
N GLY A 161 -23.96 19.62 2.96
CA GLY A 161 -25.19 19.06 3.54
C GLY A 161 -26.11 18.33 2.57
N LYS A 162 -25.81 18.35 1.27
CA LYS A 162 -26.55 17.63 0.22
C LYS A 162 -25.84 16.37 -0.27
N LEU A 163 -24.58 16.17 0.12
CA LEU A 163 -23.79 14.96 -0.11
C LEU A 163 -24.07 13.95 1.01
#